data_AF-A0A259PEF8-F1
#
_entry.id   AF-A0A259PEF8-F1
#
_cell.length_a   1.000
_cell.length_b   1.000
_cell.length_c   1.000
_cell.angle_alpha   90.00
_cell.angle_beta   90.00
_cell.angle_gamma   90.00
#
_symmetry.space_group_name_H-M   'P 1'
#
loop_
_entity.id
_entity.type
_entity.pdbx_description
1 polymer ?
#
loop_
_entity_poly.entity_id
_entity_poly.type
_entity_poly.pdbx_seq_one_letter_code
_entity_poly.pdbx_strand_id
1 'polypeptide(L)'
;MGAILLLMLGLLKAGDHVVCSQSVFGATIKLIASEFGKFGVQSSFVSQTDVSAWKAAIRPGTTKLLFAETPTNPLTEVCDIRALADLAH
;
A
#
# COMPACT_ATOMS: atom_id res chain seq x y z
N MET A 1 -10.40 -5.48 9.98
CA MET A 1 -9.24 -6.25 9.46
C MET A 1 -9.60 -7.31 8.43
N GLY A 2 -10.63 -8.15 8.62
CA GLY A 2 -10.96 -9.23 7.67
C GLY A 2 -11.17 -8.80 6.20
N ALA A 3 -11.76 -7.62 5.97
CA ALA A 3 -11.95 -7.08 4.62
C ALA A 3 -10.62 -6.79 3.88
N ILE A 4 -9.67 -6.13 4.56
CA ILE A 4 -8.35 -5.80 3.98
C ILE A 4 -7.55 -7.09 3.70
N LEU A 5 -7.59 -8.05 4.63
CA LEU A 5 -6.97 -9.36 4.44
C LEU A 5 -7.53 -10.06 3.20
N LEU A 6 -8.87 -10.14 3.07
CA LEU A 6 -9.51 -10.81 1.95
C LEU A 6 -9.19 -10.12 0.61
N LEU A 7 -9.17 -8.79 0.58
CA LEU A 7 -8.78 -8.01 -0.60
C LEU A 7 -7.34 -8.35 -1.03
N MET A 8 -6.40 -8.36 -0.10
CA MET A 8 -4.99 -8.67 -0.41
C MET A 8 -4.82 -10.13 -0.83
N LEU A 9 -5.50 -11.09 -0.20
CA LEU A 9 -5.48 -12.50 -0.61
C LEU A 9 -6.07 -12.71 -2.02
N GLY A 10 -7.06 -11.92 -2.41
CA GLY A 10 -7.66 -11.98 -3.74
C GLY A 10 -6.81 -11.37 -4.85
N LEU A 11 -5.95 -10.40 -4.53
CA LEU A 11 -5.18 -9.63 -5.52
C LEU A 11 -3.71 -10.05 -5.63
N LEU A 12 -3.12 -10.55 -4.55
CA LEU A 12 -1.66 -10.71 -4.42
C LEU A 12 -1.25 -12.17 -4.38
N LYS A 13 -0.09 -12.46 -4.97
CA LYS A 13 0.63 -13.73 -4.89
C LYS A 13 2.12 -13.52 -4.67
N ALA A 14 2.85 -14.59 -4.37
CA ALA A 14 4.30 -14.55 -4.21
C ALA A 14 4.99 -13.89 -5.42
N GLY A 15 5.91 -12.96 -5.15
CA GLY A 15 6.60 -12.16 -6.16
C GLY A 15 5.93 -10.83 -6.51
N ASP A 16 4.67 -10.62 -6.13
CA ASP A 16 4.01 -9.32 -6.27
C ASP A 16 4.56 -8.30 -5.27
N HIS A 17 4.31 -7.02 -5.57
CA HIS A 17 4.74 -5.90 -4.75
C HIS A 17 3.57 -4.95 -4.40
N VAL A 18 3.58 -4.42 -3.19
CA VAL A 18 2.62 -3.42 -2.69
C VAL A 18 3.36 -2.15 -2.32
N VAL A 19 2.86 -0.98 -2.75
CA VAL A 19 3.28 0.30 -2.18
C VAL A 19 2.21 0.73 -1.18
N CYS A 20 2.60 1.00 0.06
CA CYS A 20 1.70 1.35 1.14
C CYS A 20 2.09 2.69 1.76
N SER A 21 1.10 3.46 2.18
CA SER A 21 1.31 4.63 3.03
C SER A 21 1.88 4.22 4.39
N GLN A 22 2.82 5.01 4.92
CA GLN A 22 3.33 4.86 6.29
C GLN A 22 2.29 5.29 7.35
N SER A 23 1.28 6.05 6.95
CA SER A 23 0.28 6.67 7.84
C SER A 23 -1.05 5.89 7.90
N VAL A 24 -1.03 4.58 7.64
CA VAL A 24 -2.23 3.71 7.75
C VAL A 24 -2.31 3.06 9.14
N PHE A 25 -3.45 2.46 9.47
CA PHE A 25 -3.60 1.71 10.71
C PHE A 25 -2.46 0.69 10.92
N GLY A 26 -1.83 0.69 12.10
CA GLY A 26 -0.62 -0.10 12.37
C GLY A 26 -0.79 -1.61 12.16
N ALA A 27 -1.98 -2.16 12.39
CA ALA A 27 -2.25 -3.58 12.09
C ALA A 27 -2.22 -3.88 10.58
N THR A 28 -2.53 -2.90 9.73
CA THR A 28 -2.41 -3.01 8.28
C THR A 28 -0.95 -3.01 7.84
N ILE A 29 -0.09 -2.18 8.46
CA ILE A 29 1.36 -2.24 8.23
C ILE A 29 1.89 -3.63 8.58
N LYS A 30 1.52 -4.17 9.75
CA LYS A 30 1.93 -5.52 10.17
C LYS A 30 1.41 -6.60 9.22
N LEU A 31 0.17 -6.50 8.77
CA LEU A 31 -0.42 -7.43 7.80
C LEU A 31 0.40 -7.47 6.51
N ILE A 32 0.70 -6.32 5.92
CA ILE A 32 1.45 -6.21 4.67
C ILE A 32 2.91 -6.64 4.85
N ALA A 33 3.61 -6.06 5.84
CA ALA A 33 5.06 -6.26 6.01
C ALA A 33 5.40 -7.66 6.53
N SER A 34 4.63 -8.18 7.49
CA SER A 34 4.94 -9.44 8.16
C SER A 34 4.18 -10.62 7.57
N GLU A 35 2.84 -10.56 7.53
CA GLU A 35 2.07 -11.75 7.14
C GLU A 35 2.15 -12.01 5.63
N PHE A 36 1.95 -10.99 4.79
CA PHE A 36 2.14 -11.12 3.34
C PHE A 36 3.61 -11.29 2.94
N GLY A 37 4.55 -10.73 3.73
CA GLY A 37 5.98 -10.99 3.57
C GLY A 37 6.34 -12.47 3.68
N LYS A 38 5.72 -13.24 4.60
CA LYS A 38 5.89 -14.70 4.70
C LYS A 38 5.41 -15.45 3.47
N PHE A 39 4.42 -14.91 2.74
CA PHE A 39 3.91 -15.46 1.49
C PHE A 39 4.66 -14.96 0.25
N GLY A 40 5.79 -14.27 0.42
CA GLY A 40 6.65 -13.82 -0.67
C GLY A 40 6.19 -12.54 -1.37
N VAL A 41 5.23 -11.80 -0.81
CA VAL A 41 4.84 -10.47 -1.30
C VAL A 41 5.82 -9.42 -0.77
N GLN A 42 6.32 -8.60 -1.66
CA GLN A 42 7.24 -7.50 -1.34
C GLN A 42 6.44 -6.24 -0.99
N SER A 43 6.99 -5.35 -0.16
CA SER A 43 6.34 -4.09 0.16
C SER A 43 7.32 -2.92 0.24
N SER A 44 6.84 -1.74 -0.16
CA SER A 44 7.51 -0.44 0.03
C SER A 44 6.57 0.48 0.79
N PHE A 45 7.11 1.22 1.76
CA PHE A 45 6.33 2.15 2.59
C PHE A 45 6.79 3.58 2.34
N VAL A 46 5.86 4.46 1.95
CA VAL A 46 6.15 5.85 1.56
C VAL A 46 5.27 6.83 2.33
N SER A 47 5.68 8.11 2.37
CA SER A 47 4.83 9.18 2.89
C SER A 47 3.55 9.29 2.08
N GLN A 48 2.41 9.44 2.75
CA GLN A 48 1.12 9.53 2.08
C GLN A 48 0.99 10.77 1.19
N THR A 49 1.58 11.88 1.60
CA THR A 49 1.44 13.19 0.94
C THR A 49 2.49 13.44 -0.14
N ASP A 50 3.45 12.53 -0.31
CA ASP A 50 4.53 12.67 -1.29
C ASP A 50 4.29 11.76 -2.51
N VAL A 51 3.50 12.25 -3.47
CA VAL A 51 3.19 11.57 -4.73
C VAL A 51 4.45 11.14 -5.50
N SER A 52 5.56 11.87 -5.36
CA SER A 52 6.82 11.52 -6.03
C SER A 52 7.44 10.24 -5.45
N ALA A 53 7.35 10.06 -4.13
CA ALA A 53 7.78 8.83 -3.47
C ALA A 53 6.93 7.63 -3.88
N TRP A 54 5.60 7.79 -4.03
CA TRP A 54 4.73 6.75 -4.58
C TRP A 54 5.18 6.32 -5.96
N LYS A 55 5.40 7.29 -6.86
CA LYS A 55 5.87 7.02 -8.22
C LYS A 55 7.21 6.29 -8.24
N ALA A 56 8.15 6.71 -7.40
CA ALA A 56 9.48 6.10 -7.32
C ALA A 56 9.44 4.67 -6.74
N ALA A 57 8.48 4.37 -5.87
CA ALA A 57 8.33 3.06 -5.25
C ALA A 57 7.61 2.03 -6.17
N ILE A 58 6.95 2.49 -7.23
CA ILE A 58 6.31 1.60 -8.20
C ILE A 58 7.39 0.81 -8.98
N ARG A 59 7.21 -0.51 -9.02
CA ARG A 59 8.04 -1.46 -9.75
C ARG A 59 7.22 -1.98 -10.94
N PRO A 60 7.47 -1.51 -12.17
CA PRO A 60 6.69 -1.91 -13.33
C PRO A 60 6.58 -3.44 -13.47
N GLY A 61 5.38 -3.92 -13.79
CA GLY A 61 5.08 -5.36 -13.94
C GLY A 61 4.90 -6.14 -12.63
N THR A 62 5.39 -5.65 -11.49
CA THR A 62 5.34 -6.36 -10.20
C THR A 62 4.52 -5.64 -9.13
N THR A 63 4.44 -4.31 -9.11
CA THR A 63 3.50 -3.60 -8.22
C THR A 63 2.06 -3.91 -8.63
N LYS A 64 1.26 -4.47 -7.72
CA LYS A 64 -0.15 -4.84 -7.95
C LYS A 64 -1.14 -4.05 -7.12
N LEU A 65 -0.67 -3.34 -6.10
CA LEU A 65 -1.55 -2.59 -5.19
C LEU A 65 -0.83 -1.34 -4.67
N LEU A 66 -1.53 -0.20 -4.73
CA LEU A 66 -1.25 0.99 -3.93
C LEU A 66 -2.27 1.04 -2.79
N PHE A 67 -1.81 1.15 -1.53
CA PHE A 67 -2.69 1.13 -0.36
C PHE A 67 -2.51 2.39 0.51
N ALA A 68 -3.56 3.21 0.61
CA ALA A 68 -3.59 4.43 1.43
C ALA A 68 -4.86 4.49 2.30
N GLU A 69 -4.80 5.25 3.40
CA GLU A 69 -5.93 5.52 4.30
C GLU A 69 -6.10 7.04 4.42
N THR A 70 -7.25 7.58 4.04
CA THR A 70 -7.48 9.03 4.01
C THR A 70 -8.86 9.39 4.59
N PRO A 71 -8.94 10.32 5.55
CA PRO A 71 -7.83 10.92 6.29
C PRO A 71 -7.14 9.90 7.20
N THR A 72 -5.85 10.09 7.47
CA THR A 72 -5.07 9.19 8.35
C THR A 72 -5.48 9.36 9.82
N ASN A 73 -5.24 8.34 10.63
CA ASN A 73 -5.41 8.42 12.08
C ASN A 73 -4.05 8.20 12.77
N PRO A 74 -3.61 9.09 13.70
CA PRO A 74 -4.32 10.24 14.28
C PRO A 74 -4.05 11.59 13.61
N LEU A 75 -3.15 11.63 12.62
CA LEU A 75 -2.62 12.88 12.08
C LEU A 75 -3.53 13.58 11.06
N THR A 76 -4.61 12.92 10.63
CA THR A 76 -5.62 13.48 9.71
C THR A 76 -5.08 13.95 8.37
N GLU A 77 -4.01 13.33 7.89
CA GLU A 77 -3.40 13.64 6.60
C GLU A 77 -4.28 13.12 5.46
N VAL A 78 -4.35 13.87 4.37
CA VAL A 78 -5.14 13.53 3.19
C VAL A 78 -4.22 13.22 2.02
N CYS A 79 -4.45 12.09 1.35
CA CYS A 79 -3.77 11.81 0.08
C CYS A 79 -4.50 12.46 -1.10
N ASP A 80 -3.76 12.79 -2.15
CA ASP A 80 -4.36 13.12 -3.44
C ASP A 80 -4.82 11.82 -4.13
N ILE A 81 -6.10 11.49 -3.95
CA ILE A 81 -6.71 10.27 -4.51
C ILE A 81 -6.58 10.25 -6.04
N ARG A 82 -6.72 11.40 -6.71
CA ARG A 82 -6.65 11.47 -8.17
C ARG A 82 -5.23 11.18 -8.64
N ALA A 83 -4.24 11.84 -8.04
CA ALA A 83 -2.85 11.62 -8.41
C ALA A 83 -2.41 10.16 -8.14
N LEU A 84 -2.84 9.56 -7.03
CA LEU A 84 -2.54 8.14 -6.75
C LEU A 84 -3.25 7.20 -7.73
N ALA A 85 -4.50 7.48 -8.12
CA ALA A 85 -5.21 6.69 -9.12
C ALA A 85 -4.56 6.79 -10.51
N ASP A 86 -4.11 7.99 -10.91
CA ASP A 86 -3.40 8.19 -12.18
C ASP A 86 -2.04 7.48 -12.21
N LEU A 87 -1.39 7.29 -11.05
CA LEU A 87 -0.17 6.47 -10.95
C LEU A 87 -0.46 4.96 -10.94
N ALA A 88 -1.67 4.54 -10.54
CA ALA A 88 -2.03 3.14 -10.39
C ALA A 88 -2.51 2.48 -11.70
N HIS A 89 -3.10 3.27 -12.61
CA HIS A 89 -3.62 2.82 -13.91
C HIS A 89 -2.56 2.88 -15.01
#